data_AF-A0A3A6HPJ3-F1
#
_entry.id   AF-A0A3A6HPJ3-F1
#
_cell.length_a   1.000
_cell.length_b   1.000
_cell.length_c   1.000
_cell.angle_alpha   90.00
_cell.angle_beta   90.00
_cell.angle_gamma   90.00
#
_symmetry.space_group_name_H-M   'P 1'
#
loop_
_entity.id
_entity.type
_entity.pdbx_description
1 polymer ?
#
loop_
_entity_poly.entity_id
_entity_poly.type
_entity_poly.pdbx_seq_one_letter_code
_entity_poly.pdbx_strand_id
1 'polypeptide(L)'
;MTERKSKMLPLSELTLLDRFLFDAAMEDKDFHKSVLQIILGKEITFLTKNETEKELRVSPLLRSIRMDVYAMDEDGIIYNSEMQKQLKYDLPKRSRYYQGMLDSSLLEPGSIRFDLLNDSYIIIITPYDVFGLGKYRYTFRARCDEELSCILPDGAVRIFLNTRGKNREEVGDELAWFLEYAEKTDEKTVRKSGSEVLRRIHEHICKLKASEEMGVRYMQAWEEKVKERE
;
A
#
# COMPACT_ATOMS: atom_id res chain seq x y z
N MET A 1 -21.82 27.89 2.28
CA MET A 1 -20.49 27.25 2.37
C MET A 1 -20.03 26.97 0.96
N THR A 2 -19.01 27.67 0.49
CA THR A 2 -18.52 27.59 -0.88
C THR A 2 -17.91 26.21 -1.12
N GLU A 3 -18.55 25.40 -1.97
CA GLU A 3 -17.95 24.19 -2.53
C GLU A 3 -16.63 24.58 -3.20
N ARG A 4 -15.51 24.21 -2.60
CA ARG A 4 -14.25 24.20 -3.32
C ARG A 4 -14.39 23.14 -4.40
N LYS A 5 -14.69 23.55 -5.63
CA LYS A 5 -14.48 22.71 -6.81
C LYS A 5 -13.06 22.15 -6.71
N SER A 6 -12.96 20.85 -6.48
CA SER A 6 -11.71 20.11 -6.45
C SER A 6 -11.03 20.36 -7.79
N LYS A 7 -9.93 21.12 -7.82
CA LYS A 7 -9.18 21.39 -9.05
C LYS A 7 -8.34 20.14 -9.36
N MET A 8 -8.41 19.65 -10.60
CA MET A 8 -7.54 18.56 -11.06
C MET A 8 -6.09 19.06 -11.05
N LEU A 9 -5.21 18.33 -10.36
CA LEU A 9 -3.77 18.56 -10.45
C LEU A 9 -3.25 17.94 -11.75
N PRO A 10 -2.29 18.54 -12.45
CA PRO A 10 -1.60 17.88 -13.56
C PRO A 10 -0.98 16.55 -13.12
N LEU A 11 -0.94 15.55 -14.01
CA LEU A 11 -0.30 14.24 -13.75
C LEU A 11 1.16 14.40 -13.30
N SER A 12 1.87 15.39 -13.86
CA SER A 12 3.25 15.73 -13.49
C SER A 12 3.40 16.12 -12.02
N GLU A 13 2.38 16.72 -11.42
CA GLU A 13 2.36 17.20 -10.03
C GLU A 13 1.91 16.14 -9.01
N LEU A 14 1.43 14.98 -9.47
CA LEU A 14 1.06 13.89 -8.55
C LEU A 14 2.27 13.31 -7.83
N THR A 15 2.07 12.89 -6.60
CA THR A 15 3.05 12.16 -5.79
C THR A 15 2.64 10.70 -5.67
N LEU A 16 3.54 9.82 -5.22
CA LEU A 16 3.17 8.44 -4.90
C LEU A 16 2.13 8.33 -3.78
N LEU A 17 1.85 9.41 -3.04
CA LEU A 17 0.70 9.47 -2.12
C LEU A 17 -0.64 9.60 -2.84
N ASP A 18 -0.64 10.03 -4.09
CA ASP A 18 -1.86 10.13 -4.89
C ASP A 18 -2.21 8.76 -5.44
N ARG A 19 -3.32 8.20 -4.94
CA ARG A 19 -3.78 6.83 -5.25
C ARG A 19 -3.68 6.47 -6.73
N PHE A 20 -4.05 7.37 -7.65
CA PHE A 20 -3.94 7.09 -9.08
C PHE A 20 -2.50 6.77 -9.52
N LEU A 21 -1.52 7.59 -9.11
CA LEU A 21 -0.12 7.36 -9.47
C LEU A 21 0.43 6.13 -8.74
N PHE A 22 0.00 5.91 -7.50
CA PHE A 22 0.36 4.71 -6.74
C PHE A 22 -0.10 3.44 -7.44
N ASP A 23 -1.40 3.34 -7.75
CA ASP A 23 -2.01 2.20 -8.42
C ASP A 23 -1.34 1.98 -9.78
N ALA A 24 -1.23 3.03 -10.61
CA ALA A 24 -0.59 2.94 -11.93
C ALA A 24 0.88 2.50 -11.88
N ALA A 25 1.65 2.98 -10.91
CA ALA A 25 3.04 2.56 -10.73
C ALA A 25 3.14 1.11 -10.27
N MET A 26 2.20 0.69 -9.42
CA MET A 26 2.20 -0.65 -8.88
C MET A 26 1.75 -1.69 -9.90
N GLU A 27 1.04 -1.36 -10.98
CA GLU A 27 0.72 -2.28 -12.09
C GLU A 27 1.94 -2.96 -12.70
N ASP A 28 3.12 -2.33 -12.60
CA ASP A 28 4.40 -2.91 -12.96
C ASP A 28 4.90 -3.86 -11.87
N LYS A 29 5.06 -5.13 -12.25
CA LYS A 29 5.44 -6.23 -11.35
C LYS A 29 6.76 -5.96 -10.63
N ASP A 30 7.76 -5.44 -11.35
CA ASP A 30 9.11 -5.23 -10.84
C ASP A 30 9.18 -3.99 -9.93
N PHE A 31 8.39 -2.96 -10.25
CA PHE A 31 8.20 -1.81 -9.38
C PHE A 31 7.57 -2.23 -8.05
N HIS A 32 6.44 -2.94 -8.07
CA HIS A 32 5.76 -3.37 -6.84
C HIS A 32 6.64 -4.31 -6.02
N LYS A 33 7.33 -5.25 -6.67
CA LYS A 33 8.32 -6.12 -6.03
C LYS A 33 9.39 -5.29 -5.31
N SER A 34 9.99 -4.30 -5.99
CA SER A 34 11.02 -3.43 -5.40
C SER A 34 10.48 -2.70 -4.15
N VAL A 35 9.25 -2.18 -4.19
CA VAL A 35 8.64 -1.51 -3.04
C VAL A 35 8.44 -2.46 -1.87
N LEU A 36 7.90 -3.67 -2.08
CA LEU A 36 7.70 -4.63 -1.00
C LEU A 36 9.03 -5.10 -0.40
N GLN A 37 10.07 -5.30 -1.23
CA GLN A 37 11.40 -5.65 -0.74
C GLN A 37 11.98 -4.56 0.17
N ILE A 38 11.81 -3.28 -0.19
CA ILE A 38 12.21 -2.15 0.66
C ILE A 38 11.44 -2.17 2.00
N ILE A 39 10.13 -2.39 1.95
CA ILE A 39 9.26 -2.37 3.14
C ILE A 39 9.56 -3.52 4.11
N LEU A 40 9.76 -4.72 3.55
CA LEU A 40 9.89 -5.96 4.32
C LEU A 40 11.34 -6.33 4.63
N GLY A 41 12.31 -5.76 3.89
CA GLY A 41 13.74 -6.04 4.08
C GLY A 41 14.12 -7.48 3.72
N LYS A 42 13.38 -8.11 2.80
CA LYS A 42 13.62 -9.47 2.31
C LYS A 42 13.40 -9.55 0.81
N GLU A 43 14.02 -10.53 0.15
CA GLU A 43 13.74 -10.87 -1.24
C GLU A 43 12.32 -11.43 -1.39
N ILE A 44 11.66 -11.12 -2.51
CA ILE A 44 10.29 -11.54 -2.80
C ILE A 44 10.22 -11.94 -4.27
N THR A 45 9.58 -13.08 -4.57
CA THR A 45 9.29 -13.49 -5.94
C THR A 45 7.80 -13.72 -6.07
N PHE A 46 7.13 -12.95 -6.93
CA PHE A 46 5.69 -13.07 -7.09
C PHE A 46 5.30 -14.30 -7.93
N LEU A 47 4.35 -15.06 -7.41
CA LEU A 47 3.72 -16.21 -8.07
C LEU A 47 2.89 -15.76 -9.27
N THR A 48 2.13 -14.68 -9.12
CA THR A 48 1.26 -14.13 -10.16
C THR A 48 1.56 -12.66 -10.44
N LYS A 49 0.94 -12.10 -11.49
CA LYS A 49 0.93 -10.64 -11.67
C LYS A 49 0.10 -10.04 -10.53
N ASN A 50 0.56 -8.91 -10.01
CA ASN A 50 -0.21 -8.14 -9.06
C ASN A 50 -1.46 -7.52 -9.72
N GLU A 51 -2.47 -7.27 -8.90
CA GLU A 51 -3.77 -6.72 -9.30
C GLU A 51 -3.98 -5.39 -8.60
N THR A 52 -4.32 -4.35 -9.35
CA THR A 52 -4.66 -3.04 -8.79
C THR A 52 -6.17 -2.86 -8.72
N GLU A 53 -6.63 -2.10 -7.73
CA GLU A 53 -8.06 -1.84 -7.49
C GLU A 53 -8.92 -3.12 -7.36
N LYS A 54 -8.35 -4.19 -6.80
CA LYS A 54 -9.02 -5.49 -6.66
C LYS A 54 -10.22 -5.39 -5.72
N GLU A 55 -11.41 -5.59 -6.27
CA GLU A 55 -12.65 -5.65 -5.47
C GLU A 55 -12.88 -7.06 -4.93
N LEU A 56 -13.11 -7.17 -3.62
CA LEU A 56 -13.59 -8.40 -2.99
C LEU A 56 -14.99 -8.19 -2.44
N ARG A 57 -15.91 -9.03 -2.92
CA ARG A 57 -17.33 -9.03 -2.57
C ARG A 57 -17.81 -10.46 -2.34
N VAL A 58 -18.02 -10.80 -1.07
CA VAL A 58 -18.54 -12.12 -0.67
C VAL A 58 -20.06 -12.22 -0.90
N SER A 59 -20.79 -11.14 -0.65
CA SER A 59 -22.24 -11.07 -0.83
C SER A 59 -22.67 -9.66 -1.22
N PRO A 60 -23.68 -9.49 -2.08
CA PRO A 60 -24.27 -8.18 -2.39
C PRO A 60 -24.87 -7.47 -1.17
N LEU A 61 -25.24 -8.23 -0.13
CA LEU A 61 -25.84 -7.71 1.11
C LEU A 61 -24.79 -7.23 2.12
N LEU A 62 -23.52 -7.58 1.90
CA LEU A 62 -22.42 -7.20 2.76
C LEU A 62 -21.61 -6.08 2.11
N ARG A 63 -20.92 -5.31 2.94
CA ARG A 63 -19.99 -4.29 2.47
C ARG A 63 -18.85 -4.99 1.68
N SER A 64 -18.49 -4.44 0.53
CA SER A 64 -17.31 -4.89 -0.21
C SER A 64 -16.08 -4.08 0.20
N ILE A 65 -14.90 -4.59 -0.17
CA ILE A 65 -13.65 -3.84 -0.11
C ILE A 65 -13.09 -3.70 -1.52
N ARG A 66 -12.33 -2.63 -1.74
CA ARG A 66 -11.47 -2.46 -2.91
C ARG A 66 -10.07 -2.21 -2.39
N MET A 67 -9.17 -3.12 -2.71
CA MET A 67 -7.76 -3.03 -2.33
C MET A 67 -7.02 -2.23 -3.39
N ASP A 68 -6.15 -1.32 -2.97
CA ASP A 68 -5.37 -0.52 -3.93
C ASP A 68 -4.42 -1.43 -4.74
N VAL A 69 -3.66 -2.31 -4.07
CA VAL A 69 -2.77 -3.27 -4.74
C VAL A 69 -2.74 -4.61 -4.00
N TYR A 70 -3.02 -5.68 -4.73
CA TYR A 70 -2.96 -7.07 -4.27
C TYR A 70 -1.83 -7.83 -4.98
N ALA A 71 -1.02 -8.59 -4.25
CA ALA A 71 -0.06 -9.53 -4.81
C ALA A 71 0.07 -10.79 -3.96
N MET A 72 0.57 -11.87 -4.57
CA MET A 72 0.90 -13.13 -3.90
C MET A 72 2.30 -13.58 -4.34
N ASP A 73 3.14 -14.00 -3.38
CA ASP A 73 4.45 -14.58 -3.66
C ASP A 73 4.42 -16.10 -3.86
N GLU A 74 5.55 -16.66 -4.28
CA GLU A 74 5.72 -18.10 -4.54
C GLU A 74 5.53 -18.97 -3.28
N ASP A 75 5.70 -18.39 -2.10
CA ASP A 75 5.43 -19.04 -0.81
C ASP A 75 3.94 -18.96 -0.43
N GLY A 76 3.11 -18.32 -1.27
CA GLY A 76 1.69 -18.12 -1.04
C GLY A 76 1.37 -16.98 -0.08
N ILE A 77 2.34 -16.15 0.30
CA ILE A 77 2.11 -14.99 1.16
C ILE A 77 1.42 -13.88 0.36
N ILE A 78 0.37 -13.31 0.94
CA ILE A 78 -0.42 -12.27 0.31
C ILE A 78 -0.01 -10.89 0.82
N TYR A 79 0.06 -9.93 -0.09
CA TYR A 79 0.37 -8.54 0.22
C TYR A 79 -0.77 -7.65 -0.29
N ASN A 80 -1.40 -6.93 0.63
CA ASN A 80 -2.27 -5.80 0.31
C ASN A 80 -1.56 -4.49 0.67
N SER A 81 -1.26 -3.67 -0.33
CA SER A 81 -0.61 -2.36 -0.16
C SER A 81 -1.59 -1.23 -0.43
N GLU A 82 -1.81 -0.36 0.56
CA GLU A 82 -2.82 0.70 0.57
C GLU A 82 -2.17 2.07 0.75
N MET A 83 -2.51 3.03 -0.12
CA MET A 83 -2.02 4.40 -0.02
C MET A 83 -3.08 5.34 0.54
N GLN A 84 -2.86 5.85 1.75
CA GLN A 84 -3.83 6.68 2.46
C GLN A 84 -3.31 8.09 2.72
N LYS A 85 -3.49 8.98 1.73
CA LYS A 85 -3.08 10.40 1.79
C LYS A 85 -3.85 11.22 2.82
N GLN A 86 -5.18 11.05 2.88
CA GLN A 86 -6.03 11.82 3.79
C GLN A 86 -6.06 11.22 5.19
N LEU A 87 -6.13 12.08 6.21
CA LEU A 87 -6.29 11.66 7.60
C LEU A 87 -7.59 10.89 7.79
N LYS A 88 -7.47 9.67 8.31
CA LYS A 88 -8.59 8.76 8.61
C LYS A 88 -8.33 8.09 9.94
N TYR A 89 -9.30 8.19 10.86
CA TYR A 89 -9.19 7.62 12.20
C TYR A 89 -9.67 6.17 12.28
N ASP A 90 -10.31 5.67 11.22
CA ASP A 90 -10.87 4.32 11.15
C ASP A 90 -9.87 3.26 10.66
N LEU A 91 -8.64 3.64 10.27
CA LEU A 91 -7.66 2.72 9.68
C LEU A 91 -7.42 1.43 10.48
N PRO A 92 -7.29 1.45 11.83
CA PRO A 92 -7.10 0.21 12.58
C PRO A 92 -8.30 -0.76 12.48
N LYS A 93 -9.52 -0.23 12.47
CA LYS A 93 -10.74 -1.04 12.31
C LYS A 93 -10.94 -1.46 10.86
N ARG A 94 -10.62 -0.58 9.92
CA ARG A 94 -10.71 -0.82 8.48
C ARG A 94 -9.72 -1.90 8.03
N SER A 95 -8.49 -1.88 8.52
CA SER A 95 -7.50 -2.92 8.24
C SER A 95 -7.98 -4.29 8.74
N ARG A 96 -8.61 -4.37 9.92
CA ARG A 96 -9.21 -5.61 10.41
C ARG A 96 -10.36 -6.09 9.52
N TYR A 97 -11.19 -5.18 9.02
CA TYR A 97 -12.26 -5.53 8.10
C TYR A 97 -11.71 -6.05 6.76
N TYR A 98 -10.68 -5.40 6.23
CA TYR A 98 -10.00 -5.83 5.01
C TYR A 98 -9.38 -7.22 5.18
N GLN A 99 -8.74 -7.49 6.34
CA GLN A 99 -8.22 -8.81 6.69
C GLN A 99 -9.31 -9.88 6.63
N GLY A 100 -10.43 -9.69 7.33
CA GLY A 100 -11.50 -10.70 7.35
C GLY A 100 -12.12 -10.96 5.97
N MET A 101 -12.27 -9.92 5.14
CA MET A 101 -12.75 -10.08 3.77
C MET A 101 -11.74 -10.80 2.89
N LEU A 102 -10.44 -10.52 3.05
CA LEU A 102 -9.37 -11.24 2.39
C LEU A 102 -9.40 -12.71 2.81
N ASP A 103 -9.31 -13.02 4.10
CA ASP A 103 -9.29 -14.38 4.65
C ASP A 103 -10.49 -15.22 4.18
N SER A 104 -11.67 -14.61 4.11
CA SER A 104 -12.89 -15.28 3.66
C SER A 104 -12.85 -15.77 2.20
N SER A 105 -11.92 -15.25 1.40
CA SER A 105 -11.74 -15.59 -0.01
C SER A 105 -10.63 -16.61 -0.28
N LEU A 106 -9.86 -17.01 0.75
CA LEU A 106 -8.63 -17.79 0.57
C LEU A 106 -8.79 -19.29 0.83
N LEU A 107 -9.84 -19.69 1.54
CA LEU A 107 -10.15 -21.09 1.77
C LEU A 107 -11.25 -21.56 0.84
N GLU A 108 -11.07 -22.76 0.29
CA GLU A 108 -12.09 -23.42 -0.52
C GLU A 108 -13.38 -23.66 0.29
N PRO A 109 -14.58 -23.48 -0.33
CA PRO A 109 -15.84 -23.77 0.34
C PRO A 109 -15.88 -25.19 0.91
N GLY A 110 -16.20 -25.30 2.20
CA GLY A 110 -16.27 -26.59 2.91
C GLY A 110 -14.93 -27.13 3.41
N SER A 111 -13.82 -26.40 3.25
CA SER A 111 -12.54 -26.79 3.86
C SER A 111 -12.66 -26.87 5.39
N ILE A 112 -12.16 -27.97 5.96
CA ILE A 112 -12.01 -28.15 7.41
C ILE A 112 -10.58 -27.84 7.89
N ARG A 113 -9.66 -27.61 6.94
CA ARG A 113 -8.24 -27.35 7.21
C ARG A 113 -7.97 -25.86 7.20
N PHE A 114 -8.06 -25.24 8.37
CA PHE A 114 -7.77 -23.81 8.55
C PHE A 114 -6.27 -23.49 8.53
N ASP A 115 -5.42 -24.51 8.74
CA ASP A 115 -3.96 -24.44 8.59
C ASP A 115 -3.49 -24.16 7.15
N LEU A 116 -4.40 -24.23 6.18
CA LEU A 116 -4.14 -23.84 4.79
C LEU A 116 -4.30 -22.35 4.52
N LEU A 117 -4.81 -21.57 5.49
CA LEU A 117 -5.01 -20.14 5.31
C LEU A 117 -3.66 -19.46 5.06
N ASN A 118 -3.56 -18.64 4.02
CA ASN A 118 -2.33 -17.96 3.67
C ASN A 118 -1.91 -16.95 4.75
N ASP A 119 -0.61 -16.85 4.97
CA ASP A 119 -0.02 -15.67 5.61
C ASP A 119 -0.33 -14.42 4.78
N SER A 120 -0.57 -13.30 5.47
CA SER A 120 -0.95 -12.07 4.80
C SER A 120 -0.44 -10.81 5.49
N TYR A 121 -0.17 -9.80 4.67
CA TYR A 121 0.31 -8.48 5.08
C TYR A 121 -0.65 -7.41 4.58
N ILE A 122 -1.25 -6.65 5.49
CA ILE A 122 -1.92 -5.40 5.15
C ILE A 122 -0.97 -4.25 5.47
N ILE A 123 -0.50 -3.58 4.42
CA ILE A 123 0.50 -2.52 4.47
C ILE A 123 -0.18 -1.20 4.13
N ILE A 124 -0.26 -0.28 5.08
CA ILE A 124 -0.90 1.02 4.91
C ILE A 124 0.16 2.11 5.00
N ILE A 125 0.28 2.91 3.95
CA ILE A 125 1.24 4.03 3.88
C ILE A 125 0.50 5.35 4.07
N THR A 126 0.96 6.19 5.01
CA THR A 126 0.33 7.46 5.38
C THR A 126 1.34 8.61 5.48
N PRO A 127 0.97 9.84 5.09
CA PRO A 127 1.78 11.05 5.34
C PRO A 127 1.55 11.66 6.71
N TYR A 128 1.16 10.84 7.68
CA TYR A 128 0.87 11.23 9.04
C TYR A 128 1.04 10.02 9.95
N ASP A 129 1.28 10.32 11.22
CA ASP A 129 1.48 9.30 12.23
C ASP A 129 0.14 8.81 12.79
N VAL A 130 -0.24 7.59 12.43
CA VAL A 130 -1.50 6.97 12.88
C VAL A 130 -1.53 6.75 14.40
N PHE A 131 -0.38 6.52 15.03
CA PHE A 131 -0.28 6.13 16.45
C PHE A 131 0.39 7.19 17.33
N GLY A 132 0.99 8.22 16.74
CA GLY A 132 1.57 9.35 17.45
C GLY A 132 2.90 9.06 18.17
N LEU A 133 3.59 7.97 17.84
CA LEU A 133 4.85 7.58 18.48
C LEU A 133 6.09 8.04 17.70
N GLY A 134 5.91 8.80 16.62
CA GLY A 134 6.97 9.36 15.78
C GLY A 134 7.71 8.33 14.92
N LYS A 135 7.20 7.10 14.78
CA LYS A 135 7.91 6.02 14.06
C LYS A 135 7.60 6.00 12.57
N TYR A 136 8.57 5.56 11.77
CA TYR A 136 8.40 5.25 10.34
C TYR A 136 7.55 3.99 10.12
N ARG A 137 7.67 3.00 11.01
CA ARG A 137 7.01 1.69 10.86
C ARG A 137 6.38 1.25 12.17
N TYR A 138 5.15 0.79 12.08
CA TYR A 138 4.43 0.08 13.13
C TYR A 138 4.00 -1.28 12.60
N THR A 139 4.53 -2.36 13.17
CA THR A 139 4.16 -3.73 12.79
C THR A 139 3.36 -4.36 13.91
N PHE A 140 2.16 -4.82 13.61
CA PHE A 140 1.25 -5.46 14.54
C PHE A 140 1.05 -6.92 14.15
N ARG A 141 1.14 -7.78 15.16
CA ARG A 141 0.78 -9.21 15.14
C ARG A 141 -0.11 -9.48 16.35
N ALA A 142 -0.91 -10.54 16.29
CA ALA A 142 -1.56 -11.02 17.50
C ALA A 142 -0.51 -11.50 18.51
N ARG A 143 -0.64 -11.10 19.78
CA ARG A 143 0.31 -11.42 20.85
C ARG A 143 -0.46 -11.82 22.11
N CYS A 144 0.18 -12.60 22.96
CA CYS A 144 -0.31 -12.89 24.31
C CYS A 144 -0.07 -11.67 25.22
N ASP A 145 -1.08 -11.30 26.01
CA ASP A 145 -0.96 -10.16 26.93
C ASP A 145 -0.24 -10.56 28.23
N GLU A 146 -0.29 -11.84 28.62
CA GLU A 146 0.40 -12.41 29.77
C GLU A 146 1.90 -12.64 29.50
N GLU A 147 2.29 -12.90 28.25
CA GLU A 147 3.68 -13.12 27.81
C GLU A 147 3.93 -12.37 26.49
N LEU A 148 4.46 -11.15 26.59
CA LEU A 148 4.61 -10.23 25.45
C LEU A 148 5.58 -10.73 24.38
N SER A 149 6.46 -11.69 24.71
CA SER A 149 7.34 -12.33 23.73
C SER A 149 6.63 -13.41 22.90
N CYS A 150 5.46 -13.89 23.36
CA CYS A 150 4.67 -14.90 22.69
C CYS A 150 3.77 -14.26 21.62
N ILE A 151 4.14 -14.46 20.36
CA ILE A 151 3.36 -14.07 19.19
C ILE A 151 2.48 -15.24 18.75
N LEU A 152 1.20 -14.98 18.50
CA LEU A 152 0.29 -15.97 17.92
C LEU A 152 0.66 -16.18 16.43
N PRO A 153 0.97 -17.41 15.99
CA PRO A 153 1.37 -17.68 14.62
C PRO A 153 0.15 -17.86 13.71
N ASP A 154 -0.70 -16.83 13.63
CA ASP A 154 -1.92 -16.82 12.79
C ASP A 154 -1.69 -16.30 11.36
N GLY A 155 -0.45 -15.96 11.02
CA GLY A 155 -0.07 -15.48 9.69
C GLY A 155 -0.52 -14.05 9.35
N ALA A 156 -1.28 -13.38 10.22
CA ALA A 156 -1.88 -12.07 9.93
C ALA A 156 -1.02 -10.90 10.44
N VAL A 157 -0.42 -10.16 9.53
CA VAL A 157 0.46 -9.02 9.85
C VAL A 157 -0.13 -7.71 9.32
N ARG A 158 -0.13 -6.68 10.17
CA ARG A 158 -0.52 -5.32 9.78
C ARG A 158 0.68 -4.39 9.93
N ILE A 159 1.03 -3.68 8.86
CA ILE A 159 2.12 -2.70 8.84
C ILE A 159 1.54 -1.34 8.53
N PHE A 160 1.77 -0.37 9.41
CA PHE A 160 1.48 1.03 9.13
C PHE A 160 2.81 1.77 8.95
N LEU A 161 2.97 2.40 7.79
CA LEU A 161 4.13 3.18 7.44
C LEU A 161 3.79 4.67 7.45
N ASN A 162 4.57 5.45 8.17
CA ASN A 162 4.42 6.90 8.26
C ASN A 162 5.60 7.56 7.54
N THR A 163 5.32 8.34 6.48
CA THR A 163 6.38 8.98 5.69
C THR A 163 7.18 10.02 6.46
N ARG A 164 6.66 10.46 7.60
CA ARG A 164 7.24 11.50 8.46
C ARG A 164 7.76 10.94 9.78
N GLY A 165 8.15 9.66 9.80
CA GLY A 165 8.85 9.06 10.93
C GLY A 165 10.15 9.79 11.25
N LYS A 166 10.66 9.58 12.47
CA LYS A 166 11.86 10.27 12.98
C LYS A 166 12.93 9.33 13.53
N ASN A 167 12.67 8.03 13.53
CA ASN A 167 13.51 6.96 14.08
C ASN A 167 14.22 6.18 12.96
N ARG A 168 14.97 6.89 12.12
CA ARG A 168 15.56 6.34 10.89
C ARG A 168 16.47 5.13 11.17
N GLU A 169 17.21 5.20 12.26
CA GLU A 169 18.10 4.16 12.78
C GLU A 169 17.40 2.84 13.10
N GLU A 170 16.08 2.85 13.38
CA GLU A 170 15.33 1.63 13.70
C GLU A 170 14.83 0.88 12.44
N VAL A 171 14.77 1.54 11.28
CA VAL A 171 14.17 1.00 10.05
C VAL A 171 15.16 0.85 8.89
N GLY A 172 16.32 1.50 8.98
CA GLY A 172 17.33 1.52 7.93
C GLY A 172 17.09 2.63 6.89
N ASP A 173 18.16 2.99 6.20
CA ASP A 173 18.16 4.14 5.30
C ASP A 173 17.25 3.98 4.10
N GLU A 174 17.15 2.77 3.55
CA GLU A 174 16.43 2.51 2.32
C GLU A 174 14.92 2.70 2.47
N LEU A 175 14.32 2.14 3.54
CA LEU A 175 12.89 2.35 3.84
C LEU A 175 12.60 3.83 4.15
N ALA A 176 13.44 4.47 4.97
CA ALA A 176 13.24 5.88 5.30
C ALA A 176 13.32 6.78 4.05
N TRP A 177 14.29 6.54 3.16
CA TRP A 177 14.39 7.29 1.90
C TRP A 177 13.24 7.01 0.95
N PHE A 178 12.79 5.76 0.84
CA PHE A 178 11.61 5.42 0.04
C PHE A 178 10.36 6.16 0.53
N LEU A 179 10.15 6.18 1.85
CA LEU A 179 9.02 6.87 2.45
C LEU A 179 9.07 8.39 2.25
N GLU A 180 10.24 9.01 2.40
CA GLU A 180 10.43 10.43 2.08
C GLU A 180 10.20 10.70 0.58
N TYR A 181 10.67 9.80 -0.29
CA TYR A 181 10.46 9.87 -1.72
C TYR A 181 8.97 9.68 -2.08
N ALA A 182 8.23 8.81 -1.41
CA ALA A 182 6.82 8.60 -1.69
C ALA A 182 6.01 9.89 -1.49
N GLU A 183 6.37 10.68 -0.47
CA GLU A 183 5.73 11.97 -0.18
C GLU A 183 6.10 13.08 -1.17
N LYS A 184 7.34 13.12 -1.65
CA LYS A 184 7.85 14.21 -2.51
C LYS A 184 7.83 13.89 -4.00
N THR A 185 8.17 12.65 -4.32
CA THR A 185 8.28 12.07 -5.67
C THR A 185 9.15 12.96 -6.58
N ASP A 186 10.33 13.35 -6.08
CA ASP A 186 11.24 14.28 -6.73
C ASP A 186 12.66 13.72 -6.88
N GLU A 187 13.38 14.22 -7.88
CA GLU A 187 14.76 13.81 -8.17
C GLU A 187 15.74 14.23 -7.06
N LYS A 188 15.43 15.33 -6.35
CA LYS A 188 16.27 15.85 -5.27
C LYS A 188 16.40 14.84 -4.13
N THR A 189 15.31 14.17 -3.78
CA THR A 189 15.28 13.13 -2.74
C THR A 189 16.07 11.90 -3.17
N VAL A 190 15.95 11.49 -4.44
CA VAL A 190 16.70 10.38 -5.03
C VAL A 190 18.20 10.66 -5.04
N ARG A 191 18.63 11.85 -5.47
CA ARG A 191 20.06 12.22 -5.48
C ARG A 191 20.65 12.25 -4.07
N LYS A 192 19.88 12.71 -3.08
CA LYS A 192 20.30 12.72 -1.67
C LYS A 192 20.41 11.33 -1.07
N SER A 193 19.56 10.39 -1.49
CA SER A 193 19.57 9.03 -0.96
C SER A 193 20.78 8.23 -1.44
N GLY A 194 21.24 8.49 -2.66
CA GLY A 194 22.27 7.67 -3.31
C GLY A 194 21.80 6.23 -3.58
N SER A 195 20.52 5.93 -3.37
CA SER A 195 19.98 4.58 -3.58
C SER A 195 19.71 4.34 -5.05
N GLU A 196 20.39 3.32 -5.57
CA GLU A 196 20.24 2.83 -6.92
C GLU A 196 18.84 2.22 -7.15
N VAL A 197 18.23 1.62 -6.12
CA VAL A 197 16.84 1.14 -6.17
C VAL A 197 15.88 2.32 -6.32
N LEU A 198 16.05 3.39 -5.54
CA LEU A 198 15.22 4.59 -5.65
C LEU A 198 15.40 5.33 -6.98
N ARG A 199 16.61 5.29 -7.57
CA ARG A 199 16.83 5.81 -8.91
C ARG A 199 15.98 5.09 -9.95
N ARG A 200 15.98 3.75 -9.94
CA ARG A 200 15.14 2.95 -10.85
C ARG A 200 13.64 3.22 -10.65
N ILE A 201 13.19 3.27 -9.39
CA ILE A 201 11.82 3.66 -9.02
C ILE A 201 11.48 5.03 -9.62
N HIS A 202 12.37 6.01 -9.48
CA HIS A 202 12.13 7.36 -9.99
C HIS A 202 12.06 7.43 -11.51
N GLU A 203 12.95 6.74 -12.21
CA GLU A 203 12.94 6.65 -13.67
C GLU A 203 11.64 6.03 -14.19
N HIS A 204 11.14 4.99 -13.53
CA HIS A 204 9.84 4.40 -13.87
C HIS A 204 8.70 5.42 -13.70
N ILE A 205 8.65 6.13 -12.57
CA ILE A 205 7.64 7.17 -12.31
C ILE A 205 7.71 8.31 -13.33
N CYS A 206 8.91 8.75 -13.71
CA CYS A 206 9.08 9.78 -14.75
C CYS A 206 8.53 9.32 -16.09
N LYS A 207 8.76 8.07 -16.49
CA LYS A 207 8.21 7.50 -17.73
C LYS A 207 6.68 7.44 -17.68
N LEU A 208 6.10 7.01 -16.56
CA LEU A 208 4.64 6.99 -16.37
C LEU A 208 4.04 8.39 -16.49
N LYS A 209 4.61 9.37 -15.80
CA LYS A 209 4.13 10.76 -15.84
C LYS A 209 4.27 11.42 -17.22
N ALA A 210 5.21 10.96 -18.04
CA ALA A 210 5.43 11.47 -19.39
C ALA A 210 4.60 10.74 -20.46
N SER A 211 3.91 9.65 -20.11
CA SER A 211 3.12 8.87 -21.07
C SER A 211 1.79 9.57 -21.40
N GLU A 212 1.51 9.75 -22.69
CA GLU A 212 0.22 10.27 -23.16
C GLU A 212 -0.94 9.35 -22.77
N GLU A 213 -0.74 8.04 -22.88
CA GLU A 213 -1.71 7.02 -22.46
C GLU A 213 -2.05 7.20 -20.97
N MET A 214 -1.03 7.45 -20.14
CA MET A 214 -1.25 7.72 -18.71
C MET A 214 -1.98 9.02 -18.47
N GLY A 215 -1.70 10.05 -19.26
CA GLY A 215 -2.47 11.30 -19.24
C GLY A 215 -3.96 11.05 -19.50
N VAL A 216 -4.29 10.25 -20.52
CA VAL A 216 -5.68 9.88 -20.85
C VAL A 216 -6.34 9.09 -19.73
N ARG A 217 -5.69 8.04 -19.22
CA ARG A 217 -6.20 7.23 -18.10
C ARG A 217 -6.45 8.08 -16.86
N TYR A 218 -5.58 9.06 -16.57
CA TYR A 218 -5.74 9.97 -15.45
C TYR A 218 -6.95 10.90 -15.61
N MET A 219 -7.15 11.46 -16.80
CA MET A 219 -8.31 12.31 -17.09
C MET A 219 -9.62 11.52 -16.94
N GLN A 220 -9.68 10.30 -17.46
CA GLN A 220 -10.84 9.42 -17.33
C GLN A 220 -11.16 9.11 -15.85
N ALA A 221 -10.15 8.66 -15.09
CA ALA A 221 -10.31 8.37 -13.66
C ALA A 221 -10.74 9.60 -12.85
N TRP A 222 -10.33 10.80 -13.27
CA TRP A 222 -10.79 12.05 -12.66
C TRP A 222 -12.26 12.34 -12.97
N GLU A 223 -12.68 12.21 -14.23
CA GLU A 223 -14.07 12.43 -14.65
C GLU A 223 -15.03 11.46 -13.95
N GLU A 224 -14.67 10.19 -13.81
CA GLU A 224 -15.45 9.19 -13.06
C GLU A 224 -15.61 9.60 -11.59
N LYS A 225 -14.52 10.02 -10.94
CA LYS A 225 -14.55 10.51 -9.54
C LYS A 225 -15.39 11.77 -9.35
N VAL A 226 -15.53 12.61 -10.38
CA VAL A 226 -16.41 13.79 -10.33
C VAL A 226 -17.86 13.34 -10.43
N LYS A 227 -18.20 12.42 -11.36
CA LYS A 227 -19.55 11.87 -11.52
C LYS A 227 -20.04 11.14 -10.27
N GLU A 228 -19.18 10.40 -9.57
CA GLU A 228 -19.54 9.72 -8.31
C GLU A 228 -19.87 10.67 -7.15
N ARG A 229 -19.53 11.96 -7.27
CA ARG A 229 -19.77 12.99 -6.24
C ARG A 229 -21.02 13.83 -6.53
N GLU A 230 -21.61 13.70 -7.71
CA GLU A 230 -22.86 14.34 -8.13
C GLU A 230 -24.06 13.44 -7.83
#